data_AF-A0A2D7DHS4-F1
#
_entry.id   AF-A0A2D7DHS4-F1
#
_cell.length_a   1.000
_cell.length_b   1.000
_cell.length_c   1.000
_cell.angle_alpha   90.00
_cell.angle_beta   90.00
_cell.angle_gamma   90.00
#
_symmetry.space_group_name_H-M   'P 1'
#
loop_
_entity.id
_entity.type
_entity.pdbx_description
1 polymer ?
#
loop_
_entity_poly.entity_id
_entity_poly.type
_entity_poly.pdbx_seq_one_letter_code
_entity_poly.pdbx_strand_id
1 'polypeptide(L)'
;MKRVLILIISVGLFTACGEPAVDLSNKDFSDTFKKGFKENCLKQARGMSTSDAKEYCNCSLRQIMINWDSEDEASMDLNGMPGYEVHRLLVAPCMK
;
A
#
# COMPACT_ATOMS: atom_id res chain seq x y z
N MET A 1 -4.36 -27.36 48.19
CA MET A 1 -3.33 -27.27 47.13
C MET A 1 -3.42 -25.90 46.46
N LYS A 2 -2.29 -25.42 45.94
CA LYS A 2 -1.91 -24.01 45.75
C LYS A 2 -2.78 -23.22 44.76
N ARG A 3 -2.92 -21.93 45.06
CA ARG A 3 -3.50 -20.85 44.23
C ARG A 3 -2.68 -20.70 42.94
N VAL A 4 -3.34 -20.59 41.79
CA VAL A 4 -2.72 -20.09 40.56
C VAL A 4 -3.52 -18.86 40.12
N LEU A 5 -3.03 -17.69 40.57
CA LEU A 5 -3.41 -16.39 40.02
C LEU A 5 -2.72 -16.27 38.65
N ILE A 6 -3.51 -16.41 37.58
CA ILE A 6 -3.06 -16.07 36.23
C ILE A 6 -3.25 -14.56 36.07
N LEU A 7 -2.17 -13.82 36.20
CA LEU A 7 -2.06 -12.42 35.82
C LEU A 7 -2.17 -12.33 34.29
N ILE A 8 -3.35 -11.96 33.79
CA ILE A 8 -3.52 -11.61 32.38
C ILE A 8 -2.91 -10.21 32.21
N ILE A 9 -1.69 -10.16 31.71
CA ILE A 9 -1.02 -8.94 31.28
C ILE A 9 -1.77 -8.44 30.05
N SER A 10 -2.63 -7.44 30.25
CA SER A 10 -3.24 -6.68 29.17
C SER A 10 -2.17 -5.83 28.47
N VAL A 11 -1.47 -6.41 27.49
CA VAL A 11 -0.72 -5.65 26.50
C VAL A 11 -1.77 -4.96 25.63
N GLY A 12 -2.10 -3.72 25.99
CA GLY A 12 -2.81 -2.81 25.12
C GLY A 12 -1.96 -2.57 23.87
N LEU A 13 -2.20 -3.38 22.85
CA LEU A 13 -1.65 -3.16 21.53
C LEU A 13 -2.34 -1.90 21.00
N PHE A 14 -1.61 -0.78 21.01
CA PHE A 14 -2.00 0.41 20.29
C PHE A 14 -2.30 -0.01 18.85
N THR A 15 -3.57 0.05 18.48
CA THR A 15 -4.04 -0.09 17.11
C THR A 15 -3.50 1.10 16.32
N ALA A 16 -2.25 1.00 15.86
CA ALA A 16 -1.90 1.62 14.60
C ALA A 16 -2.89 1.01 13.59
N CYS A 17 -3.70 1.84 12.96
CA CYS A 17 -4.58 1.45 11.85
C CYS A 17 -3.71 1.02 10.66
N GLY A 18 -2.97 -0.08 10.81
CA GLY A 18 -2.31 -0.77 9.74
C GLY A 18 -3.40 -1.49 8.97
N GLU A 19 -3.50 -1.19 7.68
CA GLU A 19 -4.23 -2.01 6.73
C GLU A 19 -3.95 -3.50 7.00
N PRO A 20 -4.92 -4.41 6.83
CA PRO A 20 -4.67 -5.84 7.01
C PRO A 20 -3.40 -6.22 6.26
N ALA A 21 -2.54 -7.00 6.92
CA ALA A 21 -1.27 -7.44 6.37
C ALA A 21 -1.58 -8.32 5.15
N VAL A 22 -1.60 -7.71 3.96
CA VAL A 22 -1.71 -8.41 2.68
C VAL A 22 -0.34 -9.02 2.40
N ASP A 23 -0.34 -10.33 2.15
CA ASP A 23 0.85 -11.04 1.69
C ASP A 23 1.13 -10.67 0.24
N LEU A 24 2.26 -10.01 0.01
CA LEU A 24 2.74 -9.60 -1.31
C LEU A 24 3.97 -10.40 -1.75
N SER A 25 4.34 -11.46 -1.03
CA SER A 25 5.57 -12.24 -1.29
C SER A 25 5.55 -12.99 -2.62
N ASN A 26 4.36 -13.34 -3.13
CA ASN A 26 4.18 -14.03 -4.40
C ASN A 26 4.07 -13.09 -5.61
N LYS A 27 4.25 -11.78 -5.41
CA LYS A 27 4.09 -10.76 -6.45
C LYS A 27 5.43 -10.50 -7.16
N ASP A 28 5.44 -10.57 -8.47
CA ASP A 28 6.61 -10.42 -9.33
C ASP A 28 6.81 -8.96 -9.78
N PHE A 29 7.22 -8.12 -8.83
CA PHE A 29 7.57 -6.72 -9.10
C PHE A 29 9.03 -6.47 -8.78
N SER A 30 9.77 -5.95 -9.75
CA SER A 30 11.17 -5.63 -9.59
C SER A 30 11.36 -4.43 -8.65
N ASP A 31 12.51 -4.37 -7.98
CA ASP A 31 12.85 -3.21 -7.16
C ASP A 31 13.06 -1.95 -8.02
N THR A 32 13.50 -2.14 -9.26
CA THR A 32 13.59 -1.07 -10.27
C THR A 32 12.22 -0.45 -10.54
N PHE A 33 11.19 -1.27 -10.78
CA PHE A 33 9.83 -0.78 -10.96
C PHE A 33 9.31 -0.08 -9.71
N LYS A 34 9.42 -0.69 -8.53
CA LYS A 34 8.95 -0.10 -7.27
C LYS A 34 9.59 1.26 -7.02
N LYS A 35 10.90 1.40 -7.27
CA LYS A 35 11.62 2.67 -7.15
C LYS A 35 11.16 3.67 -8.21
N GLY A 36 11.13 3.27 -9.48
CA GLY A 36 10.73 4.13 -10.59
C GLY A 36 9.31 4.66 -10.44
N PHE A 37 8.37 3.81 -10.01
CA PHE A 37 6.99 4.19 -9.71
C PHE A 37 6.95 5.28 -8.63
N LYS A 38 7.61 5.05 -7.49
CA LYS A 38 7.64 6.02 -6.38
C LYS A 38 8.25 7.35 -6.81
N GLU A 39 9.37 7.33 -7.53
CA GLU A 39 10.02 8.54 -8.02
C GLU A 39 9.13 9.31 -9.00
N ASN A 40 8.45 8.62 -9.90
CA ASN A 40 7.53 9.25 -10.85
C ASN A 40 6.28 9.80 -10.15
N CYS A 41 5.70 9.04 -9.23
CA CYS A 41 4.56 9.46 -8.43
C CYS A 41 4.88 10.72 -7.62
N LEU A 42 6.03 10.78 -6.94
CA LEU A 42 6.44 11.96 -6.17
C LEU A 42 6.60 13.22 -7.03
N LYS A 43 7.00 13.10 -8.31
CA LYS A 43 7.06 14.23 -9.25
C LYS A 43 5.67 14.76 -9.64
N GLN A 44 4.66 13.90 -9.58
CA GLN A 44 3.28 14.18 -10.00
C GLN A 44 2.37 14.57 -8.83
N ALA A 45 2.67 14.14 -7.60
CA ALA A 45 1.93 14.47 -6.37
C ALA A 45 2.15 15.92 -5.90
N ARG A 46 1.96 16.88 -6.80
CA ARG A 46 2.13 18.31 -6.54
C ARG A 46 0.98 18.82 -5.67
N GLY A 47 1.30 19.74 -4.76
CA GLY A 47 0.33 20.31 -3.82
C GLY A 47 0.19 19.53 -2.51
N MET A 48 0.80 18.35 -2.39
CA MET A 48 0.98 17.62 -1.13
C MET A 48 2.27 18.05 -0.43
N SER A 49 2.31 17.88 0.90
CA SER A 49 3.58 17.94 1.62
C SER A 49 4.48 16.76 1.24
N THR A 50 5.79 16.88 1.47
CA THR A 50 6.73 15.78 1.16
C THR A 50 6.41 14.50 1.93
N SER A 51 5.89 14.59 3.16
CA SER A 51 5.50 13.40 3.93
C SER A 51 4.25 12.76 3.35
N ASP A 52 3.24 13.56 3.04
CA ASP A 52 1.95 13.06 2.54
C ASP A 52 2.12 12.47 1.13
N ALA A 53 2.93 13.10 0.29
CA ALA A 53 3.27 12.58 -1.04
C ALA A 53 3.98 11.21 -0.94
N LYS A 54 4.86 11.01 0.06
CA LYS A 54 5.51 9.72 0.30
C LYS A 54 4.52 8.66 0.78
N GLU A 55 3.63 9.02 1.70
CA GLU A 55 2.58 8.11 2.18
C GLU A 55 1.65 7.70 1.04
N TYR A 56 1.15 8.68 0.28
CA TYR A 56 0.32 8.49 -0.91
C TYR A 56 1.00 7.57 -1.92
N CYS A 57 2.23 7.88 -2.34
CA CYS A 57 2.92 7.09 -3.37
C CYS A 57 3.26 5.66 -2.91
N ASN A 58 3.55 5.45 -1.62
CA ASN A 58 3.73 4.11 -1.07
C ASN A 58 2.41 3.34 -1.06
N CYS A 59 1.31 4.00 -0.69
CA CYS A 59 -0.02 3.40 -0.74
C CYS A 59 -0.41 3.03 -2.17
N SER A 60 -0.27 3.93 -3.14
CA SER A 60 -0.64 3.65 -4.54
C SER A 60 0.20 2.51 -5.13
N LEU A 61 1.50 2.42 -4.81
CA LEU A 61 2.32 1.27 -5.19
C LEU A 61 1.80 -0.03 -4.57
N ARG A 62 1.41 0.01 -3.29
CA ARG A 62 0.82 -1.13 -2.61
C ARG A 62 -0.48 -1.57 -3.28
N GLN A 63 -1.33 -0.62 -3.69
CA GLN A 63 -2.56 -0.94 -4.43
C GLN A 63 -2.25 -1.62 -5.77
N ILE A 64 -1.19 -1.23 -6.49
CA ILE A 64 -0.75 -1.97 -7.69
C ILE A 64 -0.41 -3.42 -7.34
N MET A 65 0.43 -3.63 -6.32
CA MET A 65 0.86 -4.98 -5.95
C MET A 65 -0.27 -5.84 -5.38
N ILE A 66 -1.36 -5.24 -4.88
CA ILE A 66 -2.56 -5.96 -4.44
C ILE A 66 -3.36 -6.45 -5.65
N ASN A 67 -3.56 -5.59 -6.65
CA ASN A 67 -4.48 -5.84 -7.76
C ASN A 67 -3.87 -6.67 -8.90
N TRP A 68 -2.54 -6.72 -9.02
CA TRP A 68 -1.84 -7.44 -10.10
C TRP A 68 -0.73 -8.34 -9.56
N ASP A 69 -0.37 -9.38 -10.31
CA ASP A 69 0.68 -10.33 -9.94
C ASP A 69 2.06 -9.91 -10.46
N SER A 70 2.16 -9.10 -11.52
CA SER A 70 3.44 -8.60 -12.05
C SER A 70 3.38 -7.17 -12.60
N GLU A 71 4.55 -6.57 -12.81
CA GLU A 71 4.66 -5.24 -13.45
C GLU A 71 4.21 -5.22 -14.91
N ASP A 72 4.36 -6.33 -15.63
CA ASP A 72 3.89 -6.47 -17.02
C ASP A 72 2.35 -6.51 -17.08
N GLU A 73 1.73 -7.31 -16.21
CA GLU A 73 0.27 -7.40 -16.10
C GLU A 73 -0.34 -6.05 -15.74
N ALA A 74 0.20 -5.40 -14.69
CA ALA A 74 -0.23 -4.08 -14.28
C ALA A 74 -0.10 -3.06 -15.42
N SER A 75 0.99 -3.10 -16.18
CA SER A 75 1.23 -2.16 -17.28
C SER A 75 0.24 -2.35 -18.44
N MET A 76 -0.09 -3.60 -18.79
CA MET A 76 -1.07 -3.90 -19.83
C MET A 76 -2.46 -3.41 -19.42
N ASP A 77 -2.89 -3.74 -18.20
CA ASP A 77 -4.22 -3.41 -17.72
C ASP A 77 -4.40 -1.90 -17.52
N LEU A 78 -3.44 -1.23 -16.88
CA LEU A 78 -3.53 0.20 -16.60
C LEU A 78 -3.55 1.05 -17.88
N ASN A 79 -2.89 0.61 -18.96
CA ASN A 79 -2.90 1.33 -20.24
C ASN A 79 -4.29 1.32 -20.91
N GLY A 80 -5.10 0.28 -20.67
CA GLY A 80 -6.47 0.19 -21.18
C GLY A 80 -7.53 0.67 -20.18
N MET A 81 -7.13 0.98 -18.96
CA MET A 81 -8.06 1.23 -17.86
C MET A 81 -8.68 2.64 -17.95
N PRO A 82 -10.02 2.75 -17.87
CA PRO A 82 -10.66 4.05 -17.74
C PRO A 82 -10.15 4.81 -16.52
N GLY A 83 -9.94 6.13 -16.66
CA GLY A 83 -9.38 6.94 -15.58
C GLY A 83 -10.15 6.90 -14.26
N TYR A 84 -11.46 6.66 -14.29
CA TYR A 84 -12.27 6.51 -13.07
C TYR A 84 -11.97 5.19 -12.32
N GLU A 85 -11.64 4.12 -13.04
CA GLU A 85 -11.20 2.86 -12.42
C GLU A 85 -9.79 3.01 -11.85
N VAL A 86 -8.89 3.68 -12.57
CA VAL A 86 -7.55 4.02 -12.05
C VAL A 86 -7.68 4.82 -10.75
N HIS A 87 -8.57 5.82 -10.73
CA HIS A 87 -8.85 6.60 -9.53
C HIS A 87 -9.40 5.72 -8.39
N ARG A 88 -10.38 4.87 -8.67
CA ARG A 88 -11.01 3.98 -7.68
C ARG A 88 -10.01 3.01 -7.05
N LEU A 89 -9.09 2.47 -7.84
CA LEU A 89 -8.14 1.45 -7.40
C LEU A 89 -6.88 2.05 -6.77
N LEU A 90 -6.31 3.11 -7.34
CA LEU A 90 -4.97 3.58 -6.99
C LEU A 90 -4.94 4.90 -6.22
N VAL A 91 -6.00 5.72 -6.34
CA VAL A 91 -6.03 7.07 -5.77
C VAL A 91 -6.94 7.11 -4.56
N ALA A 92 -8.22 6.78 -4.72
CA ALA A 92 -9.23 6.89 -3.67
C ALA A 92 -8.86 6.16 -2.35
N PRO A 93 -8.25 4.95 -2.36
CA PRO A 93 -7.83 4.30 -1.12
C PRO A 93 -6.67 4.99 -0.40
N CYS A 94 -5.94 5.86 -1.11
CA CYS A 94 -4.68 6.45 -0.67
C CYS A 94 -4.77 7.95 -0.38
N MET A 95 -5.92 8.57 -0.66
CA MET A 95 -6.20 9.96 -0.32
C MET A 95 -6.79 10.01 1.10
N LYS A 96 -6.07 10.64 2.02
CA LYS A 96 -6.52 10.92 3.40
C LYS A 96 -6.74 12.42 3.59
#